data_AF-A0A929KA74-F1
#
_entry.id   AF-A0A929KA74-F1
#
_cell.length_a   1.000
_cell.length_b   1.000
_cell.length_c   1.000
_cell.angle_alpha   90.00
_cell.angle_beta   90.00
_cell.angle_gamma   90.00
#
_symmetry.space_group_name_H-M   'P 1'
#
loop_
_entity.id
_entity.type
_entity.pdbx_description
1 polymer ?
#
loop_
_entity_poly.entity_id
_entity_poly.type
_entity_poly.pdbx_seq_one_letter_code
_entity_poly.pdbx_strand_id
1 'polypeptide(L)'
;MNTIVKFSLSIINQVKLRRLILGLSASQLSLLLEHAEAYVSHVESTLSQGQYPPHEYPKLAEALKCTVHDLLPRDDMEQQSPGELVDKVVLSLSNQVDLKKVIDGLIAYGFFDRPKTMDDVVEHLFIKKKEQVELLFEVLEGVVKEGSLKRRLLDYYRDIV
;
A
#
# COMPACT_ATOMS: atom_id res chain seq x y z
N MET A 1 -16.22 -10.62 -9.24
CA MET A 1 -14.92 -10.65 -8.54
C MET A 1 -14.05 -11.60 -9.32
N ASN A 2 -12.84 -11.19 -9.70
CA ASN A 2 -11.94 -12.04 -10.49
C ASN A 2 -11.12 -12.96 -9.59
N THR A 3 -10.71 -14.11 -10.11
CA THR A 3 -9.71 -14.99 -9.46
C THR A 3 -8.31 -14.71 -10.00
N ILE A 4 -7.28 -15.01 -9.21
CA ILE A 4 -5.87 -14.82 -9.57
C ILE A 4 -5.00 -15.85 -8.84
N VAL A 5 -3.82 -16.14 -9.37
CA VAL A 5 -2.81 -16.94 -8.65
C VAL A 5 -2.39 -16.21 -7.38
N LYS A 6 -2.40 -16.93 -6.25
CA LYS A 6 -2.06 -16.40 -4.91
C LYS A 6 -0.70 -15.71 -4.86
N PHE A 7 0.30 -16.28 -5.53
CA PHE A 7 1.63 -15.67 -5.69
C PHE A 7 1.54 -14.30 -6.37
N SER A 8 0.85 -14.20 -7.50
CA SER A 8 0.63 -12.93 -8.21
C SER A 8 -0.10 -11.91 -7.35
N LEU A 9 -1.11 -12.33 -6.57
CA LEU A 9 -1.82 -11.44 -5.65
C LEU A 9 -0.91 -10.91 -4.53
N SER A 10 -0.04 -11.77 -3.98
CA SER A 10 0.96 -11.38 -3.00
C SER A 10 1.85 -10.26 -3.54
N ILE A 11 2.36 -10.42 -4.76
CA ILE A 11 3.20 -9.40 -5.42
C ILE A 11 2.43 -8.10 -5.65
N ILE A 12 1.19 -8.16 -6.14
CA ILE A 12 0.35 -6.96 -6.32
C ILE A 12 0.19 -6.22 -4.99
N ASN A 13 -0.08 -6.95 -3.90
CA ASN A 13 -0.27 -6.35 -2.58
C ASN A 13 1.03 -5.78 -2.01
N GLN A 14 2.17 -6.42 -2.22
CA GLN A 14 3.48 -5.89 -1.78
C GLN A 14 3.89 -4.65 -2.58
N VAL A 15 3.72 -4.67 -3.91
CA VAL A 15 3.94 -3.51 -4.76
C VAL A 15 3.05 -2.35 -4.32
N LYS A 16 1.75 -2.59 -4.11
CA LYS A 16 0.81 -1.55 -3.67
C LYS A 16 1.16 -0.98 -2.30
N LEU A 17 1.50 -1.85 -1.34
CA LEU A 17 1.95 -1.43 0.00
C LEU A 17 3.18 -0.52 -0.10
N ARG A 18 4.22 -0.97 -0.80
CA ARG A 18 5.48 -0.20 -0.94
C ARG A 18 5.26 1.12 -1.68
N ARG A 19 4.43 1.09 -2.74
CA ARG A 19 4.03 2.28 -3.50
C ARG A 19 3.36 3.32 -2.59
N LEU A 20 2.43 2.91 -1.74
CA LEU A 20 1.77 3.80 -0.77
C LEU A 20 2.74 4.34 0.29
N ILE A 21 3.66 3.50 0.79
CA ILE A 21 4.71 3.93 1.74
C ILE A 21 5.58 5.03 1.12
N LEU A 22 5.94 4.89 -0.15
CA LEU A 22 6.75 5.88 -0.88
C LEU A 22 6.00 7.13 -1.34
N GLY A 23 4.67 7.20 -1.15
CA GLY A 23 3.87 8.33 -1.60
C GLY A 23 3.78 8.40 -3.14
N LEU A 24 3.75 7.24 -3.80
CA LEU A 24 3.60 7.15 -5.26
C LEU A 24 2.15 6.84 -5.63
N SER A 25 1.56 7.60 -6.52
CA SER A 25 0.27 7.25 -7.13
C SER A 25 0.44 6.08 -8.11
N ALA A 26 -0.66 5.41 -8.46
CA ALA A 26 -0.64 4.36 -9.48
C ALA A 26 -0.12 4.90 -10.82
N SER A 27 -0.56 6.11 -11.23
CA SER A 27 -0.08 6.75 -12.48
C SER A 27 1.43 7.03 -12.44
N GLN A 28 1.94 7.59 -11.32
CA GLN A 28 3.37 7.83 -11.17
C GLN A 28 4.18 6.53 -11.25
N LEU A 29 3.74 5.44 -10.60
CA LEU A 29 4.44 4.16 -10.73
C LEU A 29 4.37 3.62 -12.18
N SER A 30 3.22 3.72 -12.86
CA SER A 30 3.12 3.33 -14.27
C SER A 30 4.16 4.03 -15.14
N LEU A 31 4.33 5.35 -14.94
CA LEU A 31 5.31 6.15 -15.70
C LEU A 31 6.75 5.78 -15.37
N LEU A 32 7.07 5.49 -14.09
CA LEU A 32 8.39 4.98 -13.69
C LEU A 32 8.70 3.61 -14.32
N LEU A 33 7.66 2.81 -14.59
CA LEU A 33 7.78 1.54 -15.30
C LEU A 33 7.78 1.70 -16.83
N GLU A 34 7.72 2.93 -17.35
CA GLU A 34 7.61 3.26 -18.78
C GLU A 34 6.38 2.65 -19.46
N HIS A 35 5.27 2.59 -18.72
CA HIS A 35 3.97 2.15 -19.21
C HIS A 35 2.98 3.32 -19.35
N ALA A 36 1.85 3.05 -20.02
CA ALA A 36 0.71 3.95 -20.00
C ALA A 36 0.23 4.20 -18.56
N GLU A 37 -0.22 5.41 -18.25
CA GLU A 37 -0.59 5.85 -16.88
C GLU A 37 -1.55 4.89 -16.15
N ALA A 38 -2.46 4.24 -16.89
CA ALA A 38 -3.44 3.32 -16.35
C ALA A 38 -2.93 1.90 -16.07
N TYR A 39 -1.65 1.59 -16.35
CA TYR A 39 -1.12 0.23 -16.21
C TYR A 39 -1.22 -0.32 -14.80
N VAL A 40 -0.65 0.38 -13.81
CA VAL A 40 -0.68 -0.05 -12.40
C VAL A 40 -2.11 -0.10 -11.86
N SER A 41 -2.98 0.85 -12.21
CA SER A 41 -4.38 0.82 -11.77
C SER A 41 -5.15 -0.35 -12.38
N HIS A 42 -4.83 -0.74 -13.62
CA HIS A 42 -5.35 -1.95 -14.24
C HIS A 42 -4.87 -3.21 -13.52
N VAL A 43 -3.58 -3.32 -13.18
CA VAL A 43 -3.04 -4.45 -12.42
C VAL A 43 -3.65 -4.55 -11.01
N GLU A 44 -3.77 -3.43 -10.30
CA GLU A 44 -4.33 -3.38 -8.94
C GLU A 44 -5.87 -3.49 -8.87
N SER A 45 -6.56 -3.47 -10.02
CA SER A 45 -8.02 -3.55 -10.07
C SER A 45 -8.51 -4.98 -9.80
N THR A 46 -9.51 -5.11 -8.92
CA THR A 46 -10.22 -6.38 -8.64
C THR A 46 -11.12 -6.82 -9.80
N LEU A 47 -11.38 -5.92 -10.76
CA LEU A 47 -12.17 -6.16 -11.97
C LEU A 47 -11.32 -6.56 -13.17
N SER A 48 -9.99 -6.44 -13.07
CA SER A 48 -9.05 -6.85 -14.12
C SER A 48 -8.31 -8.14 -13.73
N GLN A 49 -7.94 -8.92 -14.75
CA GLN A 49 -7.04 -10.07 -14.65
C GLN A 49 -5.55 -9.69 -14.70
N GLY A 50 -5.24 -8.39 -14.73
CA GLY A 50 -3.88 -7.88 -14.78
C GLY A 50 -3.02 -8.35 -13.60
N GLN A 51 -1.76 -8.61 -13.89
CA GLN A 51 -0.70 -8.97 -12.95
C GLN A 51 0.63 -8.43 -13.47
N TYR A 52 1.58 -8.18 -12.56
CA TYR A 52 2.94 -7.82 -12.96
C TYR A 52 3.63 -9.06 -13.54
N PRO A 53 4.18 -9.00 -14.77
CA PRO A 53 4.92 -10.12 -15.32
C PRO A 53 6.32 -10.22 -14.66
N PRO A 54 6.89 -11.43 -14.50
CA PRO A 54 8.17 -11.62 -13.80
C PRO A 54 9.35 -10.81 -14.33
N HIS A 55 9.38 -10.53 -15.64
CA HIS A 55 10.44 -9.72 -16.24
C HIS A 55 10.43 -8.25 -15.80
N GLU A 56 9.32 -7.77 -15.20
CA GLU A 56 9.24 -6.41 -14.66
C GLU A 56 9.71 -6.30 -13.20
N TYR A 57 9.89 -7.41 -12.49
CA TYR A 57 10.24 -7.38 -11.07
C TYR A 57 11.52 -6.57 -10.77
N PRO A 58 12.59 -6.64 -11.58
CA PRO A 58 13.75 -5.77 -11.39
C PRO A 58 13.42 -4.28 -11.49
N LYS A 59 12.60 -3.87 -12.46
CA LYS A 59 12.21 -2.47 -12.67
C LYS A 59 11.25 -1.98 -11.57
N LEU A 60 10.35 -2.84 -11.12
CA LEU A 60 9.51 -2.60 -9.95
C LEU A 60 10.36 -2.37 -8.71
N ALA A 61 11.33 -3.24 -8.45
CA ALA A 61 12.21 -3.13 -7.29
C ALA A 61 13.01 -1.82 -7.30
N GLU A 62 13.55 -1.44 -8.47
CA GLU A 62 14.22 -0.16 -8.68
C GLU A 62 13.30 1.03 -8.40
N ALA A 63 12.12 1.07 -9.04
CA ALA A 63 11.14 2.14 -8.86
C ALA A 63 10.64 2.26 -7.41
N LEU A 64 10.57 1.14 -6.69
CA LEU A 64 10.09 1.03 -5.31
C LEU A 64 11.20 1.06 -4.26
N LYS A 65 12.44 1.37 -4.68
CA LYS A 65 13.62 1.49 -3.80
C LYS A 65 13.74 0.28 -2.86
N CYS A 66 13.62 -0.91 -3.42
CA CYS A 66 13.72 -2.19 -2.71
C CYS A 66 14.45 -3.22 -3.56
N THR A 67 14.61 -4.43 -3.05
CA THR A 67 15.11 -5.57 -3.81
C THR A 67 13.95 -6.35 -4.41
N VAL A 68 14.24 -7.21 -5.39
CA VAL A 68 13.23 -8.16 -5.91
C VAL A 68 12.73 -9.07 -4.80
N HIS A 69 13.62 -9.49 -3.89
CA HIS A 69 13.26 -10.34 -2.75
C HIS A 69 12.21 -9.69 -1.84
N ASP A 70 12.22 -8.36 -1.70
CA ASP A 70 11.20 -7.64 -0.91
C ASP A 70 9.80 -7.66 -1.55
N LEU A 71 9.70 -7.95 -2.85
CA LEU A 71 8.43 -8.07 -3.57
C LEU A 71 7.85 -9.48 -3.52
N LEU A 72 8.70 -10.49 -3.33
CA LEU A 72 8.31 -11.89 -3.32
C LEU A 72 7.61 -12.25 -1.99
N PRO A 73 6.63 -13.17 -2.00
CA PRO A 73 6.13 -13.76 -0.77
C PRO A 73 7.28 -14.44 -0.02
N ARG A 74 7.12 -14.58 1.30
CA ARG A 74 8.08 -15.35 2.11
C ARG A 74 8.05 -16.82 1.69
N ASP A 75 9.20 -17.48 1.76
CA ASP A 75 9.40 -18.87 1.30
C ASP A 75 8.38 -19.86 1.89
N ASP A 76 7.88 -19.61 3.10
CA ASP A 76 6.89 -20.43 3.79
C ASP A 76 5.48 -20.38 3.17
N MET A 77 5.15 -19.29 2.45
CA MET A 77 3.86 -19.11 1.78
C MET A 77 3.80 -19.84 0.43
N GLU A 78 4.93 -19.99 -0.26
CA GLU A 78 5.01 -20.61 -1.58
C GLU A 78 5.08 -22.14 -1.54
N GLN A 79 5.73 -22.71 -0.52
CA GLN A 79 5.85 -24.16 -0.37
C GLN A 79 4.50 -24.88 -0.26
N GLN A 80 3.42 -24.13 0.01
CA GLN A 80 2.12 -24.71 0.28
C GLN A 80 1.22 -24.84 -0.94
N SER A 81 1.31 -23.97 -1.97
CA SER A 81 0.57 -24.10 -3.26
C SER A 81 0.87 -22.97 -4.27
N PRO A 82 1.92 -23.07 -5.10
CA PRO A 82 2.34 -21.99 -6.02
C PRO A 82 1.37 -21.71 -7.18
N GLY A 83 0.35 -22.57 -7.39
CA GLY A 83 -0.70 -22.40 -8.42
C GLY A 83 -2.11 -22.19 -7.86
N GLU A 84 -2.27 -21.98 -6.56
CA GLU A 84 -3.59 -21.78 -5.95
C GLU A 84 -4.28 -20.53 -6.54
N LEU A 85 -5.48 -20.73 -7.07
CA LEU A 85 -6.34 -19.62 -7.49
C LEU A 85 -7.16 -19.16 -6.30
N VAL A 86 -7.13 -17.86 -6.03
CA VAL A 86 -7.87 -17.19 -4.96
C VAL A 86 -8.65 -16.02 -5.53
N ASP A 87 -9.64 -15.53 -4.79
CA ASP A 87 -10.30 -14.28 -5.13
C ASP A 87 -9.29 -13.12 -5.09
N LYS A 88 -9.31 -12.29 -6.14
CA LYS A 88 -8.46 -11.12 -6.25
C LYS A 88 -8.95 -10.02 -5.31
N VAL A 89 -8.45 -10.05 -4.08
CA VAL A 89 -8.66 -9.02 -3.05
C VAL A 89 -7.37 -8.24 -2.88
N VAL A 90 -7.33 -7.05 -3.48
CA VAL A 90 -6.17 -6.17 -3.42
C VAL A 90 -6.26 -5.25 -2.21
N LEU A 91 -5.13 -5.02 -1.54
CA LEU A 91 -4.97 -4.11 -0.39
C LEU A 91 -5.77 -2.82 -0.59
N SER A 92 -6.56 -2.44 0.41
CA SER A 92 -7.47 -1.30 0.32
C SER A 92 -7.39 -0.36 1.52
N LEU A 93 -7.28 0.95 1.26
CA LEU A 93 -7.35 1.99 2.31
C LEU A 93 -8.76 2.12 2.91
N SER A 94 -9.76 1.46 2.35
CA SER A 94 -11.10 1.35 2.95
C SER A 94 -11.25 0.14 3.88
N ASN A 95 -10.20 -0.65 4.07
CA ASN A 95 -10.17 -1.75 5.02
C ASN A 95 -9.23 -1.39 6.19
N GLN A 96 -9.72 -1.49 7.43
CA GLN A 96 -8.98 -1.07 8.61
C GLN A 96 -7.64 -1.82 8.80
N VAL A 97 -7.64 -3.13 8.56
CA VAL A 97 -6.46 -3.99 8.73
C VAL A 97 -5.38 -3.62 7.71
N ASP A 98 -5.78 -3.41 6.46
CA ASP A 98 -4.88 -3.00 5.39
C ASP A 98 -4.36 -1.57 5.57
N LEU A 99 -5.23 -0.64 5.99
CA LEU A 99 -4.81 0.72 6.31
C LEU A 99 -3.80 0.72 7.45
N LYS A 100 -4.02 -0.08 8.50
CA LYS A 100 -3.05 -0.23 9.59
C LYS A 100 -1.70 -0.73 9.07
N LYS A 101 -1.65 -1.73 8.18
CA LYS A 101 -0.40 -2.19 7.57
C LYS A 101 0.34 -1.07 6.84
N VAL A 102 -0.38 -0.21 6.13
CA VAL A 102 0.22 0.95 5.45
C VAL A 102 0.79 1.94 6.47
N ILE A 103 0.05 2.26 7.53
CA ILE A 103 0.51 3.17 8.60
C ILE A 103 1.73 2.60 9.33
N ASP A 104 1.71 1.31 9.70
CA ASP A 104 2.86 0.63 10.32
C ASP A 104 4.08 0.70 9.39
N GLY A 105 3.87 0.54 8.07
CA GLY A 105 4.90 0.70 7.05
C GLY A 105 5.45 2.13 6.94
N LEU A 106 4.60 3.15 6.99
CA LEU A 106 5.01 4.57 7.02
C LEU A 106 5.85 4.90 8.26
N ILE A 107 5.46 4.36 9.42
CA ILE A 107 6.22 4.51 10.67
C ILE A 107 7.60 3.89 10.53
N ALA A 108 7.67 2.63 10.07
CA ALA A 108 8.94 1.94 9.87
C ALA A 108 9.84 2.62 8.82
N TYR A 109 9.23 3.28 7.82
CA TYR A 109 9.93 4.05 6.80
C TYR A 109 10.43 5.43 7.27
N GLY A 110 10.03 5.88 8.48
CA GLY A 110 10.42 7.17 9.02
C GLY A 110 9.58 8.35 8.48
N PHE A 111 8.42 8.10 7.88
CA PHE A 111 7.53 9.17 7.40
C PHE A 111 7.13 10.15 8.52
N PHE A 112 6.96 9.62 9.74
CA PHE A 112 6.60 10.38 10.94
C PHE A 112 7.82 10.83 11.78
N ASP A 113 9.05 10.77 11.26
CA ASP A 113 10.23 11.28 11.97
C ASP A 113 10.17 12.79 12.22
N ARG A 114 9.30 13.48 11.48
CA ARG A 114 8.91 14.87 11.69
C ARG A 114 7.40 14.95 11.93
N PRO A 115 6.90 15.97 12.64
CA PRO A 115 5.47 16.19 12.80
C PRO A 115 4.76 16.24 11.44
N LYS A 116 3.59 15.60 11.38
CA LYS A 116 2.69 15.54 10.24
C LYS A 116 1.31 16.00 10.66
N THR A 117 0.65 16.74 9.78
CA THR A 117 -0.77 17.03 9.88
C THR A 117 -1.58 15.88 9.27
N MET A 118 -2.90 15.86 9.51
CA MET A 118 -3.79 14.93 8.82
C MET A 118 -3.73 15.13 7.30
N ASP A 119 -3.72 16.38 6.85
CA ASP A 119 -3.67 16.72 5.41
C ASP A 119 -2.40 16.15 4.76
N ASP A 120 -1.25 16.20 5.43
CA ASP A 120 -0.01 15.60 4.92
C ASP A 120 -0.17 14.09 4.69
N VAL A 121 -0.86 13.38 5.59
CA VAL A 121 -1.07 11.92 5.48
C VAL A 121 -2.10 11.62 4.39
N VAL A 122 -3.18 12.40 4.32
CA VAL A 122 -4.24 12.28 3.31
C VAL A 122 -3.68 12.49 1.91
N GLU A 123 -2.87 13.54 1.72
CA GLU A 123 -2.21 13.84 0.46
C GLU A 123 -1.24 12.72 0.06
N HIS A 124 -0.38 12.29 0.99
CA HIS A 124 0.59 11.21 0.75
C HIS A 124 -0.08 9.89 0.35
N LEU A 125 -1.23 9.57 0.94
CA LEU A 125 -2.00 8.35 0.64
C LEU A 125 -3.01 8.51 -0.50
N PHE A 126 -3.10 9.68 -1.11
CA PHE A 126 -4.04 10.00 -2.19
C PHE A 126 -5.51 9.72 -1.82
N ILE A 127 -5.88 9.94 -0.55
CA ILE A 127 -7.23 9.70 -0.05
C ILE A 127 -8.14 10.84 -0.52
N LYS A 128 -9.28 10.48 -1.12
CA LYS A 128 -10.28 11.44 -1.62
C LYS A 128 -11.65 11.31 -0.99
N LYS A 129 -11.93 10.19 -0.32
CA LYS A 129 -13.25 9.86 0.23
C LYS A 129 -13.29 10.15 1.72
N LYS A 130 -14.38 10.77 2.20
CA LYS A 130 -14.55 11.13 3.60
C LYS A 130 -14.46 9.91 4.53
N GLU A 131 -15.06 8.80 4.14
CA GLU A 131 -15.07 7.57 4.95
C GLU A 131 -13.67 6.99 5.15
N GLN A 132 -12.77 7.18 4.17
CA GLN A 132 -11.36 6.77 4.29
C GLN A 132 -10.58 7.70 5.22
N VAL A 133 -10.93 8.99 5.27
CA VAL A 133 -10.32 9.95 6.21
C VAL A 133 -10.75 9.63 7.64
N GLU A 134 -12.03 9.33 7.86
CA GLU A 134 -12.55 8.90 9.17
C GLU A 134 -11.85 7.62 9.64
N LEU A 135 -11.72 6.62 8.77
CA LEU A 135 -11.01 5.39 9.07
C LEU A 135 -9.51 5.61 9.34
N LEU A 136 -8.86 6.50 8.57
CA LEU A 136 -7.46 6.88 8.79
C LEU A 136 -7.25 7.49 10.18
N PHE A 137 -8.17 8.35 10.60
CA PHE A 137 -8.14 8.93 11.94
C PHE A 137 -8.22 7.86 13.03
N GLU A 138 -9.18 6.93 12.93
CA GLU A 138 -9.34 5.84 13.89
C GLU A 138 -8.08 4.97 13.99
N VAL A 139 -7.47 4.62 12.84
CA VAL A 139 -6.25 3.82 12.80
C VAL A 139 -5.08 4.57 13.45
N LEU A 140 -4.89 5.86 13.13
CA LEU A 140 -3.81 6.65 13.72
C LEU A 140 -3.99 6.84 15.22
N GLU A 141 -5.22 7.07 15.71
CA GLU A 141 -5.48 7.09 17.15
C GLU A 141 -5.11 5.76 17.81
N GLY A 142 -5.48 4.64 17.19
CA GLY A 142 -5.13 3.29 17.68
C GLY A 142 -3.62 3.12 17.83
N VAL A 143 -2.88 3.46 16.78
CA VAL A 143 -1.41 3.35 16.75
C VAL A 143 -0.74 4.30 17.76
N VAL A 144 -1.32 5.46 18.04
CA VAL A 144 -0.87 6.36 19.13
C VAL A 144 -1.15 5.75 20.51
N LYS A 145 -2.32 5.16 20.72
CA LYS A 145 -2.68 4.48 21.98
C LYS A 145 -1.78 3.27 22.26
N GLU A 146 -1.38 2.55 21.22
CA GLU A 146 -0.43 1.44 21.27
C GLU A 146 1.01 1.90 21.59
N GLY A 147 1.32 3.19 21.45
CA GLY A 147 2.65 3.76 21.69
C GLY A 147 3.61 3.66 20.50
N SER A 148 3.16 3.08 19.38
CA SER A 148 3.91 2.96 18.13
C SER A 148 4.15 4.31 17.44
N LEU A 149 3.29 5.30 17.70
CA LEU A 149 3.44 6.68 17.23
C LEU A 149 3.28 7.67 18.38
N LYS A 150 4.18 8.65 18.50
CA LYS A 150 4.06 9.70 19.53
C LYS A 150 3.00 10.71 19.10
N ARG A 151 2.05 11.03 19.99
CA ARG A 151 0.96 11.99 19.71
C ARG A 151 1.43 13.35 19.16
N ARG A 152 2.58 13.85 19.63
CA ARG A 152 3.20 15.10 19.16
C ARG A 152 3.66 15.08 17.70
N LEU A 153 3.66 13.91 17.06
CA LEU A 153 4.01 13.75 15.64
C LEU A 153 2.76 13.84 14.76
N LEU A 154 1.57 13.93 15.36
CA LEU A 154 0.30 14.25 14.73
C LEU A 154 -0.12 15.65 15.23
N ASP A 155 0.43 16.70 14.63
CA ASP A 155 0.06 18.06 15.00
C ASP A 155 -1.29 18.44 14.34
N TYR A 156 -2.15 19.04 15.17
CA TYR A 156 -3.51 19.51 14.89
C TYR A 156 -4.62 18.45 14.76
N TYR A 157 -5.33 18.23 15.87
CA TYR A 157 -6.57 17.47 15.92
C TYR A 157 -7.62 18.05 16.88
N ARG A 158 -7.78 19.37 16.93
CA ARG A 158 -8.76 19.96 17.86
C ARG A 158 -9.86 20.86 17.31
N ASP A 159 -9.87 21.24 16.04
CA ASP A 159 -10.82 22.27 15.59
C ASP A 159 -11.70 21.91 14.38
N ILE A 160 -11.74 20.64 13.93
CA ILE A 160 -12.61 20.23 12.80
C ILE A 160 -13.29 18.88 13.07
N VAL A 161 -14.13 18.82 14.11
CA VAL A 161 -15.37 18.03 14.13
C VAL A 161 -16.43 18.85 14.83
#